data_AF-A0A7V9STN4-F1
#
_entry.id   AF-A0A7V9STN4-F1
#
_cell.length_a   1.000
_cell.length_b   1.000
_cell.length_c   1.000
_cell.angle_alpha   90.00
_cell.angle_beta   90.00
_cell.angle_gamma   90.00
#
_symmetry.space_group_name_H-M   'P 1'
#
loop_
_entity.id
_entity.type
_entity.pdbx_description
1 polymer ?
#
loop_
_entity_poly.entity_id
_entity_poly.type
_entity_poly.pdbx_seq_one_letter_code
_entity_poly.pdbx_strand_id
1 'polypeptide(L)'
;MISIKKINKISFKKIMTLFLFISFTHSNAQTITPQVINSAGNNYTLSNGTTISDNIGEPFITTISNSNNTITQGFLQNFSVVNVFSVQVQYAGLTCKDKNDGFISTAVSTNLSSFNTTYTWAPQAICPTNNCSRVDSLKPGTYTVTVDISYTVGTTQRDTIFVNQIIIDDINGPCKVNIYNGITANGDGLNDVFTIDNINEFPNNHISIYNRWGLLVYEENGYDNVTKFWPRKDEGGKLTTTTYFYILTLGDGSKPIKGWIELMKD
;
A
#
# COMPACT_ATOMS: atom_id res chain seq x y z
N MET A 1 33.50 -20.09 -47.10
CA MET A 1 34.16 -18.80 -47.36
C MET A 1 33.06 -17.78 -47.65
N ILE A 2 32.78 -16.86 -46.73
CA ILE A 2 32.30 -15.48 -46.93
C ILE A 2 31.94 -14.96 -45.53
N SER A 3 32.73 -13.99 -45.12
CA SER A 3 32.69 -13.23 -43.88
C SER A 3 31.83 -12.00 -44.11
N ILE A 4 30.88 -11.69 -43.21
CA ILE A 4 30.31 -10.35 -43.07
C ILE A 4 30.09 -10.02 -41.58
N LYS A 5 31.03 -9.22 -41.08
CA LYS A 5 30.95 -8.10 -40.12
C LYS A 5 29.89 -8.09 -39.00
N LYS A 6 30.43 -8.14 -37.77
CA LYS A 6 29.94 -7.50 -36.54
C LYS A 6 29.36 -6.09 -36.78
N ILE A 7 28.18 -5.83 -36.21
CA ILE A 7 27.69 -4.49 -35.84
C ILE A 7 27.31 -4.51 -34.35
N ASN A 8 27.50 -3.35 -33.73
CA ASN A 8 27.75 -3.12 -32.31
C ASN A 8 26.62 -3.44 -31.32
N LYS A 9 27.09 -3.90 -30.15
CA LYS A 9 26.61 -3.56 -28.79
C LYS A 9 25.64 -2.38 -28.75
N ILE A 10 24.40 -2.65 -28.38
CA ILE A 10 23.55 -1.69 -27.67
C ILE A 10 23.26 -2.28 -26.28
N SER A 11 23.67 -1.51 -25.29
CA SER A 11 23.63 -1.80 -23.86
C SER A 11 22.19 -1.91 -23.35
N PHE A 12 21.73 -3.14 -23.09
CA PHE A 12 20.46 -3.41 -22.38
C PHE A 12 20.64 -3.34 -20.85
N LYS A 13 21.28 -2.27 -20.38
CA LYS A 13 21.46 -1.96 -18.96
C LYS A 13 20.87 -0.59 -18.68
N LYS A 14 19.92 -0.58 -17.74
CA LYS A 14 19.13 0.56 -17.24
C LYS A 14 17.91 0.90 -18.10
N ILE A 15 16.79 0.23 -17.79
CA ILE A 15 15.48 0.84 -17.46
C ILE A 15 14.70 -0.32 -16.82
N MET A 16 14.99 -0.58 -15.54
CA MET A 16 14.05 -1.29 -14.68
C MET A 16 13.51 -0.19 -13.77
N THR A 17 12.58 0.55 -14.33
CA THR A 17 11.76 1.52 -13.60
C THR A 17 11.13 0.73 -12.46
N LEU A 18 11.58 1.00 -11.24
CA LEU A 18 10.88 0.61 -10.02
C LEU A 18 9.55 1.38 -10.05
N PHE A 19 8.57 0.82 -10.76
CA PHE A 19 7.18 1.27 -10.67
C PHE A 19 6.72 0.87 -9.27
N LEU A 20 6.86 1.80 -8.33
CA LEU A 20 6.01 1.82 -7.16
C LEU A 20 4.59 2.00 -7.71
N PHE A 21 3.87 0.89 -7.89
CA PHE A 21 2.48 0.90 -8.34
C PHE A 21 1.64 1.51 -7.24
N ILE A 22 1.48 2.84 -7.29
CA ILE A 22 0.48 3.54 -6.50
C ILE A 22 -0.84 3.35 -7.24
N SER A 23 -1.63 2.38 -6.79
CA SER A 23 -2.97 2.13 -7.29
C SER A 23 -3.99 2.99 -6.55
N PHE A 24 -4.90 3.61 -7.29
CA PHE A 24 -6.03 4.38 -6.76
C PHE A 24 -7.32 3.59 -7.03
N THR A 25 -8.13 3.38 -5.99
CA THR A 25 -9.46 2.75 -6.12
C THR A 25 -10.55 3.71 -5.63
N HIS A 26 -11.67 3.77 -6.37
CA HIS A 26 -12.85 4.59 -6.06
C HIS A 26 -14.05 3.68 -5.78
N SER A 27 -14.85 4.03 -4.78
CA SER A 27 -16.05 3.28 -4.36
C SER A 27 -17.15 4.26 -3.97
N ASN A 28 -18.42 3.91 -4.20
CA ASN A 28 -19.61 4.70 -3.86
C ASN A 28 -20.63 3.79 -3.16
N ALA A 29 -21.42 4.29 -2.20
CA ALA A 29 -22.31 3.45 -1.39
C ALA A 29 -23.74 4.02 -1.20
N GLN A 30 -24.68 3.08 -0.97
CA GLN A 30 -25.87 3.12 -0.08
C GLN A 30 -27.30 3.03 -0.66
N THR A 31 -28.18 2.48 0.19
CA THR A 31 -29.61 2.12 0.01
C THR A 31 -30.40 2.60 1.24
N ILE A 32 -31.39 3.50 1.14
CA ILE A 32 -32.51 3.64 2.12
C ILE A 32 -33.76 4.31 1.47
N THR A 33 -34.85 4.41 2.23
CA THR A 33 -36.28 4.31 1.90
C THR A 33 -36.98 5.62 1.50
N PRO A 34 -38.09 5.55 0.74
CA PRO A 34 -38.74 6.72 0.14
C PRO A 34 -39.48 7.61 1.16
N GLN A 35 -39.36 8.92 0.99
CA GLN A 35 -40.20 9.95 1.63
C GLN A 35 -40.62 10.95 0.56
N VAL A 36 -41.88 11.42 0.58
CA VAL A 36 -42.41 12.38 -0.39
C VAL A 36 -42.49 13.76 0.25
N ILE A 37 -41.91 14.79 -0.37
CA ILE A 37 -42.16 16.20 -0.05
C ILE A 37 -43.15 16.73 -1.09
N ASN A 38 -44.32 17.19 -0.66
CA ASN A 38 -45.23 17.96 -1.52
C ASN A 38 -45.14 19.44 -1.18
N SER A 39 -45.27 20.29 -2.20
CA SER A 39 -45.36 21.74 -2.09
C SER A 39 -46.53 22.17 -2.99
N ALA A 40 -47.68 22.40 -2.36
CA ALA A 40 -48.93 22.91 -2.94
C ALA A 40 -49.62 21.99 -3.98
N GLY A 41 -50.55 21.18 -3.46
CA GLY A 41 -51.55 20.44 -4.25
C GLY A 41 -52.92 20.50 -3.59
N ASN A 42 -54.00 20.51 -4.38
CA ASN A 42 -55.38 20.53 -3.89
C ASN A 42 -56.12 19.25 -4.29
N ASN A 43 -57.09 18.85 -3.46
CA ASN A 43 -58.00 17.74 -3.75
C ASN A 43 -59.41 18.29 -3.98
N TYR A 44 -60.00 17.94 -5.12
CA TYR A 44 -61.36 18.28 -5.50
C TYR A 44 -62.19 17.01 -5.62
N THR A 45 -63.42 17.02 -5.11
CA THR A 45 -64.39 15.94 -5.32
C THR A 45 -65.55 16.48 -6.13
N LEU A 46 -65.75 15.91 -7.32
CA LEU A 46 -66.87 16.27 -8.18
C LEU A 46 -68.15 15.59 -7.69
N SER A 47 -69.30 16.14 -8.07
CA SER A 47 -70.63 15.68 -7.64
C SER A 47 -70.99 14.25 -8.07
N ASN A 48 -70.21 13.66 -8.99
CA ASN A 48 -70.31 12.27 -9.44
C ASN A 48 -69.42 11.29 -8.63
N GLY A 49 -68.74 11.77 -7.58
CA GLY A 49 -67.88 10.96 -6.71
C GLY A 49 -66.43 10.81 -7.21
N THR A 50 -66.07 11.40 -8.35
CA THR A 50 -64.69 11.38 -8.85
C THR A 50 -63.82 12.36 -8.06
N THR A 51 -62.68 11.87 -7.55
CA THR A 51 -61.67 12.68 -6.86
C THR A 51 -60.55 13.07 -7.81
N ILE A 52 -60.19 14.35 -7.83
CA ILE A 52 -59.08 14.91 -8.61
C ILE A 52 -58.10 15.52 -7.62
N SER A 53 -56.82 15.15 -7.73
CA SER A 53 -55.74 15.75 -6.96
C SER A 53 -54.72 16.35 -7.92
N ASP A 54 -54.36 17.62 -7.73
CA ASP A 54 -53.27 18.26 -8.48
C ASP A 54 -52.06 18.55 -7.58
N ASN A 55 -50.90 18.74 -8.20
CA ASN A 55 -49.67 19.20 -7.56
C ASN A 55 -48.96 20.14 -8.55
N ILE A 56 -48.41 21.25 -8.07
CA ILE A 56 -47.68 22.20 -8.92
C ILE A 56 -46.24 21.69 -9.10
N GLY A 57 -45.86 21.38 -10.35
CA GLY A 57 -44.45 21.20 -10.72
C GLY A 57 -44.11 19.97 -11.58
N GLU A 58 -45.05 19.08 -11.85
CA GLU A 58 -44.83 17.87 -12.67
C GLU A 58 -45.69 17.91 -13.94
N PRO A 59 -45.13 17.75 -15.16
CA PRO A 59 -45.95 17.54 -16.35
C PRO A 59 -46.65 16.17 -16.25
N PHE A 60 -47.98 16.17 -16.20
CA PHE A 60 -48.77 14.95 -16.24
C PHE A 60 -48.75 14.37 -17.66
N ILE A 61 -48.39 13.10 -17.81
CA ILE A 61 -48.64 12.34 -19.04
C ILE A 61 -49.77 11.36 -18.75
N THR A 62 -50.89 11.54 -19.46
CA THR A 62 -52.04 10.63 -19.43
C THR A 62 -51.62 9.29 -20.02
N THR A 63 -51.56 8.26 -19.19
CA THR A 63 -51.07 6.94 -19.62
C THR A 63 -52.23 6.03 -20.03
N ILE A 64 -53.37 6.07 -19.32
CA ILE A 64 -54.62 5.37 -19.70
C ILE A 64 -55.82 6.17 -19.17
N SER A 65 -56.84 6.39 -20.01
CA SER A 65 -58.14 6.95 -19.62
C SER A 65 -59.30 6.06 -20.08
N ASN A 66 -60.31 5.88 -19.21
CA ASN A 66 -61.65 5.46 -19.62
C ASN A 66 -62.65 6.60 -19.35
N SER A 67 -63.93 6.42 -19.68
CA SER A 67 -64.96 7.46 -19.55
C SER A 67 -65.13 8.02 -18.12
N ASN A 68 -64.68 7.31 -17.09
CA ASN A 68 -64.88 7.69 -15.69
C ASN A 68 -63.57 7.91 -14.91
N ASN A 69 -62.45 7.32 -15.33
CA ASN A 69 -61.19 7.32 -14.57
C ASN A 69 -59.99 7.67 -15.46
N THR A 70 -59.10 8.51 -14.93
CA THR A 70 -57.79 8.82 -15.54
C THR A 70 -56.69 8.43 -14.57
N ILE A 71 -55.72 7.63 -15.02
CA ILE A 71 -54.50 7.31 -14.26
C ILE A 71 -53.34 8.10 -14.87
N THR A 72 -52.67 8.90 -14.04
CA THR A 72 -51.43 9.60 -14.41
C THR A 72 -50.26 8.98 -13.66
N GLN A 73 -49.15 8.71 -14.36
CA GLN A 73 -47.87 8.49 -13.70
C GLN A 73 -47.11 9.81 -13.74
N GLY A 74 -46.77 10.34 -12.57
CA GLY A 74 -45.84 11.47 -12.46
C GLY A 74 -44.45 11.08 -12.96
N PHE A 75 -43.65 12.06 -13.35
CA PHE A 75 -42.29 11.85 -13.77
C PHE A 75 -41.45 11.59 -12.52
N LEU A 76 -41.28 10.33 -12.13
CA LEU A 76 -40.19 9.97 -11.23
C LEU A 76 -38.87 10.29 -11.96
N GLN A 77 -38.36 11.52 -11.79
CA GLN A 77 -37.04 11.88 -12.26
C GLN A 77 -36.01 11.13 -11.42
N ASN A 78 -35.18 10.34 -12.10
CA ASN A 78 -34.02 9.73 -11.49
C ASN A 78 -33.07 10.85 -11.03
N PHE A 79 -32.94 11.05 -9.73
CA PHE A 79 -32.00 12.02 -9.17
C PHE A 79 -30.60 11.62 -9.61
N SER A 80 -29.95 12.47 -10.41
CA SER A 80 -28.55 12.25 -10.78
C SER A 80 -27.69 12.46 -9.55
N VAL A 81 -26.98 11.41 -9.14
CA VAL A 81 -26.00 11.44 -8.06
C VAL A 81 -24.95 12.50 -8.40
N VAL A 82 -25.03 13.67 -7.76
CA VAL A 82 -23.90 14.59 -7.74
C VAL A 82 -22.95 14.04 -6.69
N ASN A 83 -21.90 13.34 -7.11
CA ASN A 83 -20.83 12.93 -6.20
C ASN A 83 -20.20 14.20 -5.62
N VAL A 84 -20.61 14.55 -4.40
CA VAL A 84 -20.18 15.78 -3.71
C VAL A 84 -18.72 15.66 -3.28
N PHE A 85 -18.23 14.43 -3.11
CA PHE A 85 -16.86 14.12 -2.77
C PHE A 85 -16.39 12.79 -3.39
N SER A 86 -15.08 12.60 -3.44
CA SER A 86 -14.41 11.35 -3.78
C SER A 86 -13.27 11.08 -2.80
N VAL A 87 -12.94 9.81 -2.59
CA VAL A 87 -11.78 9.41 -1.78
C VAL A 87 -10.70 8.91 -2.72
N GLN A 88 -9.50 9.49 -2.62
CA GLN A 88 -8.30 9.01 -3.26
C GLN A 88 -7.51 8.18 -2.24
N VAL A 89 -7.16 6.95 -2.62
CA VAL A 89 -6.39 6.04 -1.77
C VAL A 89 -5.01 5.88 -2.37
N GLN A 90 -3.99 6.11 -1.56
CA GLN A 90 -2.59 5.86 -1.90
C GLN A 90 -2.04 4.84 -0.91
N TYR A 91 -1.43 3.77 -1.42
CA TYR A 91 -0.81 2.75 -0.58
C TYR A 91 0.47 2.22 -1.19
N ALA A 92 1.29 1.60 -0.36
CA ALA A 92 2.48 0.87 -0.78
C ALA A 92 2.59 -0.44 0.02
N GLY A 93 3.00 -1.50 -0.68
CA GLY A 93 3.38 -2.77 -0.07
C GLY A 93 4.62 -2.65 0.82
N LEU A 94 5.07 -3.79 1.35
CA LEU A 94 6.27 -3.86 2.20
C LEU A 94 7.52 -3.43 1.42
N THR A 95 8.55 -2.86 2.03
CA THR A 95 9.81 -2.57 1.29
C THR A 95 10.52 -3.83 0.82
N CYS A 96 10.47 -4.88 1.63
CA CYS A 96 11.06 -6.19 1.38
C CYS A 96 10.39 -7.24 2.27
N LYS A 97 10.74 -8.50 2.03
CA LYS A 97 10.17 -9.66 2.72
C LYS A 97 10.15 -9.48 4.25
N ASP A 98 9.04 -9.87 4.87
CA ASP A 98 8.85 -9.92 6.34
C ASP A 98 8.98 -8.56 7.08
N LYS A 99 9.03 -7.42 6.36
CA LYS A 99 8.93 -6.10 6.98
C LYS A 99 7.48 -5.73 7.31
N ASN A 100 7.29 -4.81 8.25
CA ASN A 100 5.98 -4.28 8.62
C ASN A 100 5.99 -2.76 8.39
N ASP A 101 6.25 -2.33 7.16
CA ASP A 101 6.42 -0.91 6.80
C ASP A 101 5.48 -0.46 5.66
N GLY A 102 4.49 -1.30 5.31
CA GLY A 102 3.43 -0.91 4.40
C GLY A 102 2.59 0.24 4.98
N PHE A 103 1.99 1.04 4.10
CA PHE A 103 1.11 2.14 4.52
C PHE A 103 -0.09 2.28 3.60
N ILE A 104 -1.17 2.84 4.15
CA ILE A 104 -2.34 3.30 3.39
C ILE A 104 -2.66 4.73 3.83
N SER A 105 -2.86 5.61 2.87
CA SER A 105 -3.22 7.01 3.05
C SER A 105 -4.46 7.32 2.23
N THR A 106 -5.38 8.08 2.81
CA THR A 106 -6.63 8.49 2.18
C THR A 106 -6.69 10.01 2.09
N ALA A 107 -7.21 10.53 0.99
CA ALA A 107 -7.43 11.95 0.78
C ALA A 107 -8.84 12.17 0.23
N VAL A 108 -9.62 13.00 0.90
CA VAL A 108 -10.95 13.40 0.46
C VAL A 108 -10.82 14.59 -0.49
N SER A 109 -11.43 14.49 -1.67
CA SER A 109 -11.55 15.57 -2.65
C SER A 109 -13.01 15.95 -2.79
N THR A 110 -13.35 17.21 -2.52
CA THR A 110 -14.72 17.73 -2.54
C THR A 110 -14.75 19.20 -2.92
N ASN A 111 -15.88 19.67 -3.46
CA ASN A 111 -16.15 21.09 -3.71
C ASN A 111 -16.85 21.78 -2.52
N LEU A 112 -17.02 21.10 -1.39
CA LEU A 112 -17.66 21.63 -0.19
C LEU A 112 -16.76 22.65 0.52
N SER A 113 -17.35 23.77 0.97
CA SER A 113 -16.66 24.84 1.69
C SER A 113 -16.39 24.52 3.17
N SER A 114 -17.21 23.68 3.80
CA SER A 114 -17.01 23.21 5.17
C SER A 114 -17.54 21.79 5.33
N PHE A 115 -16.67 20.90 5.82
CA PHE A 115 -17.00 19.50 6.07
C PHE A 115 -16.08 18.92 7.16
N ASN A 116 -16.56 17.89 7.86
CA ASN A 116 -15.76 17.07 8.75
C ASN A 116 -15.70 15.64 8.21
N THR A 117 -14.57 14.97 8.41
CA THR A 117 -14.35 13.58 7.98
C THR A 117 -13.97 12.70 9.16
N THR A 118 -14.44 11.45 9.12
CA THR A 118 -14.02 10.39 10.05
C THR A 118 -13.67 9.13 9.27
N TYR A 119 -12.71 8.36 9.77
CA TYR A 119 -12.10 7.22 9.06
C TYR A 119 -12.17 5.97 9.93
N THR A 120 -12.99 5.00 9.54
CA THR A 120 -13.11 3.73 10.25
C THR A 120 -12.40 2.64 9.48
N TRP A 121 -11.32 2.10 10.05
CA TRP A 121 -10.47 1.08 9.43
C TRP A 121 -10.83 -0.33 9.91
N ALA A 122 -10.72 -1.31 9.01
CA ALA A 122 -10.70 -2.71 9.38
C ALA A 122 -9.36 -3.36 8.98
N PRO A 123 -8.67 -4.08 9.90
CA PRO A 123 -9.05 -4.31 11.30
C PRO A 123 -8.93 -3.06 12.19
N GLN A 124 -9.74 -2.93 13.25
CA GLN A 124 -9.75 -1.72 14.09
C GLN A 124 -8.40 -1.44 14.78
N ALA A 125 -7.58 -2.48 15.00
CA ALA A 125 -6.28 -2.36 15.66
C ALA A 125 -5.30 -1.40 14.95
N ILE A 126 -5.44 -1.17 13.63
CA ILE A 126 -4.54 -0.27 12.89
C ILE A 126 -4.87 1.22 13.08
N CYS A 127 -6.07 1.55 13.53
CA CYS A 127 -6.45 2.91 13.93
C CYS A 127 -7.48 2.85 15.07
N PRO A 128 -7.04 2.75 16.33
CA PRO A 128 -7.96 2.63 17.47
C PRO A 128 -8.86 3.86 17.67
N THR A 129 -8.47 5.02 17.16
CA THR A 129 -9.20 6.29 17.31
C THR A 129 -10.30 6.49 16.26
N ASN A 130 -10.42 5.64 15.25
CA ASN A 130 -11.37 5.75 14.14
C ASN A 130 -11.40 7.15 13.47
N ASN A 131 -10.24 7.81 13.40
CA ASN A 131 -10.08 9.09 12.72
C ASN A 131 -8.68 9.29 12.13
N CYS A 132 -8.06 8.23 11.64
CA CYS A 132 -6.75 8.28 11.00
C CYS A 132 -6.93 8.38 9.48
N SER A 133 -6.52 9.49 8.87
CA SER A 133 -6.48 9.60 7.40
C SER A 133 -5.35 8.76 6.79
N ARG A 134 -4.34 8.39 7.59
CA ARG A 134 -3.21 7.54 7.22
C ARG A 134 -2.93 6.49 8.30
N VAL A 135 -2.61 5.28 7.87
CA VAL A 135 -2.20 4.16 8.71
C VAL A 135 -0.87 3.60 8.19
N ASP A 136 0.01 3.28 9.12
CA ASP A 136 1.41 2.91 8.89
C ASP A 136 1.73 1.56 9.53
N SER A 137 2.93 1.07 9.24
CA SER A 137 3.50 -0.15 9.81
C SER A 137 2.62 -1.39 9.59
N LEU A 138 2.01 -1.46 8.41
CA LEU A 138 1.08 -2.50 8.05
C LEU A 138 1.81 -3.79 7.68
N LYS A 139 1.15 -4.91 8.00
CA LYS A 139 1.57 -6.25 7.61
C LYS A 139 0.96 -6.61 6.25
N PRO A 140 1.43 -7.67 5.60
CA PRO A 140 0.74 -8.23 4.44
C PRO A 140 -0.69 -8.60 4.82
N GLY A 141 -1.65 -8.16 4.02
CA GLY A 141 -3.06 -8.38 4.34
C GLY A 141 -4.01 -7.53 3.52
N THR A 142 -5.30 -7.77 3.75
CA THR A 142 -6.38 -7.00 3.15
C THR A 142 -6.97 -6.05 4.17
N TYR A 143 -7.12 -4.80 3.75
CA TYR A 143 -7.61 -3.70 4.56
C TYR A 143 -8.83 -3.06 3.88
N THR A 144 -9.69 -2.47 4.70
CA THR A 144 -10.82 -1.68 4.22
C THR A 144 -10.93 -0.39 5.03
N VAL A 145 -11.49 0.64 4.42
CA VAL A 145 -11.76 1.91 5.09
C VAL A 145 -13.14 2.43 4.72
N THR A 146 -13.89 2.82 5.75
CA THR A 146 -15.12 3.58 5.62
C THR A 146 -14.81 5.04 5.93
N VAL A 147 -15.11 5.93 5.00
CA VAL A 147 -14.95 7.37 5.16
C VAL A 147 -16.33 8.00 5.27
N ASP A 148 -16.64 8.56 6.43
CA ASP A 148 -17.86 9.32 6.67
C ASP A 148 -17.55 10.81 6.58
N ILE A 149 -18.37 11.53 5.81
CA ILE A 149 -18.30 12.98 5.68
C ILE A 149 -19.57 13.61 6.24
N SER A 150 -19.42 14.73 6.94
CA SER A 150 -20.54 15.55 7.41
C SER A 150 -20.34 16.98 6.93
N TYR A 151 -21.37 17.57 6.34
CA TYR A 151 -21.30 18.91 5.75
C TYR A 151 -22.64 19.63 5.85
N THR A 152 -22.64 20.96 5.70
CA THR A 152 -23.85 21.77 5.86
C THR A 152 -24.15 22.52 4.57
N VAL A 153 -25.25 22.15 3.90
CA VAL A 153 -25.82 22.87 2.76
C VAL A 153 -27.30 23.05 3.06
N GLY A 154 -27.66 24.21 3.65
CA GLY A 154 -28.98 24.43 4.24
C GLY A 154 -29.19 23.68 5.55
N THR A 155 -29.10 22.34 5.52
CA THR A 155 -29.12 21.44 6.69
C THR A 155 -27.85 20.60 6.77
N THR A 156 -27.57 20.04 7.95
CA THR A 156 -26.46 19.08 8.12
C THR A 156 -26.80 17.78 7.39
N GLN A 157 -25.93 17.39 6.47
CA GLN A 157 -25.99 16.15 5.71
C GLN A 157 -24.82 15.24 6.10
N ARG A 158 -25.01 13.93 5.92
CA ARG A 158 -23.96 12.93 6.07
C ARG A 158 -23.95 12.00 4.87
N ASP A 159 -22.74 11.67 4.42
CA ASP A 159 -22.51 10.75 3.31
C ASP A 159 -21.32 9.85 3.63
N THR A 160 -21.25 8.68 2.99
CA THR A 160 -20.30 7.62 3.35
C THR A 160 -19.76 6.94 2.10
N ILE A 161 -18.43 6.82 2.02
CA ILE A 161 -17.74 6.02 1.01
C ILE A 161 -17.09 4.80 1.68
N PHE A 162 -17.27 3.63 1.07
CA PHE A 162 -16.68 2.38 1.56
C PHE A 162 -15.68 1.82 0.56
N VAL A 163 -14.39 1.98 0.85
CA VAL A 163 -13.31 1.41 0.03
C VAL A 163 -13.05 -0.03 0.46
N ASN A 164 -13.37 -0.95 -0.42
CA ASN A 164 -13.08 -2.37 -0.26
C ASN A 164 -11.71 -2.74 -0.88
N GLN A 165 -11.15 -3.86 -0.41
CA GLN A 165 -10.03 -4.56 -1.04
C GLN A 165 -8.74 -3.74 -1.24
N ILE A 166 -8.24 -3.08 -0.19
CA ILE A 166 -6.88 -2.52 -0.22
C ILE A 166 -5.91 -3.64 0.19
N ILE A 167 -5.10 -4.12 -0.75
CA ILE A 167 -4.20 -5.24 -0.52
C ILE A 167 -2.78 -4.71 -0.34
N ILE A 168 -2.19 -5.01 0.81
CA ILE A 168 -0.77 -4.83 1.09
C ILE A 168 -0.11 -6.18 0.85
N ASP A 169 0.65 -6.30 -0.23
CA ASP A 169 1.32 -7.55 -0.59
C ASP A 169 2.78 -7.58 -0.13
N ASP A 170 3.26 -8.81 0.13
CA ASP A 170 4.68 -9.13 0.27
C ASP A 170 5.24 -9.69 -1.05
N ILE A 171 5.20 -8.87 -2.10
CA ILE A 171 5.79 -9.22 -3.40
C ILE A 171 7.27 -8.88 -3.48
N ASN A 172 7.81 -8.19 -2.48
CA ASN A 172 9.18 -7.77 -2.52
C ASN A 172 10.06 -8.95 -2.11
N GLY A 173 11.13 -9.16 -2.89
CA GLY A 173 12.11 -10.20 -2.58
C GLY A 173 12.77 -10.00 -1.22
N PRO A 174 13.68 -10.90 -0.83
CA PRO A 174 14.42 -10.75 0.41
C PRO A 174 15.08 -9.37 0.50
N CYS A 175 15.13 -8.83 1.71
CA CYS A 175 15.72 -7.54 1.99
C CYS A 175 17.17 -7.49 1.52
N LYS A 176 17.55 -6.34 0.95
CA LYS A 176 18.93 -6.12 0.54
C LYS A 176 19.85 -6.28 1.75
N VAL A 177 20.92 -7.05 1.58
CA VAL A 177 21.95 -7.15 2.61
C VAL A 177 22.67 -5.82 2.78
N ASN A 178 22.91 -5.45 4.04
CA ASN A 178 23.75 -4.31 4.40
C ASN A 178 25.02 -4.85 5.07
N ILE A 179 26.19 -4.49 4.54
CA ILE A 179 27.46 -5.07 4.96
C ILE A 179 28.29 -3.97 5.62
N TYR A 180 28.61 -4.14 6.90
CA TYR A 180 29.49 -3.23 7.63
C TYR A 180 30.94 -3.66 7.46
N ASN A 181 31.82 -2.70 7.20
CA ASN A 181 33.21 -2.97 6.83
C ASN A 181 34.20 -2.82 8.00
N GLY A 182 33.76 -2.57 9.23
CA GLY A 182 34.64 -2.38 10.39
C GLY A 182 34.36 -3.41 11.49
N ILE A 183 35.43 -3.98 12.06
CA ILE A 183 35.36 -4.94 13.16
C ILE A 183 36.41 -4.56 14.20
N THR A 184 36.03 -4.61 15.46
CA THR A 184 36.87 -4.43 16.65
C THR A 184 36.78 -5.70 17.48
N ALA A 185 37.53 -6.74 17.11
CA ALA A 185 37.47 -8.05 17.77
C ALA A 185 38.22 -8.05 19.13
N ASN A 186 37.79 -7.17 20.04
CA ASN A 186 38.37 -6.97 21.38
C ASN A 186 37.60 -7.72 22.48
N GLY A 187 36.44 -8.31 22.15
CA GLY A 187 35.61 -9.10 23.06
C GLY A 187 34.71 -8.27 23.97
N ASP A 188 34.46 -7.00 23.66
CA ASP A 188 33.56 -6.13 24.43
C ASP A 188 32.07 -6.29 24.07
N GLY A 189 31.77 -7.11 23.06
CA GLY A 189 30.43 -7.37 22.54
C GLY A 189 29.98 -6.40 21.44
N LEU A 190 30.80 -5.43 21.05
CA LEU A 190 30.49 -4.40 20.06
C LEU A 190 31.38 -4.55 18.82
N ASN A 191 30.75 -4.78 17.67
CA ASN A 191 31.45 -4.98 16.38
C ASN A 191 32.56 -6.05 16.44
N ASP A 192 32.41 -7.06 17.31
CA ASP A 192 33.37 -8.16 17.45
C ASP A 192 33.39 -9.10 16.23
N VAL A 193 32.32 -9.09 15.44
CA VAL A 193 32.10 -9.97 14.30
C VAL A 193 31.72 -9.20 13.04
N PHE A 194 32.06 -9.76 11.89
CA PHE A 194 31.65 -9.26 10.58
C PHE A 194 30.14 -9.39 10.44
N THR A 195 29.43 -8.30 10.67
CA THR A 195 27.97 -8.32 10.68
C THR A 195 27.42 -7.95 9.32
N ILE A 196 26.50 -8.78 8.82
CA ILE A 196 25.77 -8.55 7.57
C ILE A 196 24.28 -8.55 7.88
N ASP A 197 23.61 -7.40 7.77
CA ASP A 197 22.17 -7.31 8.01
C ASP A 197 21.40 -8.07 6.96
N ASN A 198 20.27 -8.66 7.37
CA ASN A 198 19.36 -9.46 6.55
C ASN A 198 19.99 -10.72 5.93
N ILE A 199 21.19 -11.14 6.35
CA ILE A 199 21.86 -12.33 5.80
C ILE A 199 21.08 -13.63 6.08
N ASN A 200 20.29 -13.65 7.14
CA ASN A 200 19.40 -14.73 7.54
C ASN A 200 18.29 -15.02 6.51
N GLU A 201 17.95 -14.06 5.66
CA GLU A 201 17.00 -14.26 4.55
C GLU A 201 17.60 -15.06 3.39
N PHE A 202 18.93 -15.24 3.40
CA PHE A 202 19.69 -15.95 2.38
C PHE A 202 20.37 -17.20 3.00
N PRO A 203 19.61 -18.25 3.39
CA PRO A 203 20.17 -19.41 4.08
C PRO A 203 21.20 -20.20 3.26
N ASN A 204 21.16 -20.06 1.93
CA ASN A 204 22.10 -20.68 1.00
C ASN A 204 23.27 -19.75 0.64
N ASN A 205 23.50 -18.70 1.43
CA ASN A 205 24.64 -17.81 1.20
C ASN A 205 25.97 -18.57 1.37
N HIS A 206 27.02 -18.08 0.72
CA HIS A 206 28.37 -18.58 0.90
C HIS A 206 29.33 -17.40 0.93
N ILE A 207 30.18 -17.36 1.95
CA ILE A 207 31.16 -16.31 2.14
C ILE A 207 32.57 -16.90 2.14
N SER A 208 33.49 -16.19 1.48
CA SER A 208 34.92 -16.44 1.56
C SER A 208 35.64 -15.15 1.93
N ILE A 209 36.48 -15.18 2.95
CA ILE A 209 37.29 -14.06 3.42
C ILE A 209 38.76 -14.38 3.18
N TYR A 210 39.48 -13.42 2.65
CA TYR A 210 40.88 -13.50 2.25
C TYR A 210 41.69 -12.44 2.97
N ASN A 211 42.95 -12.75 3.29
CA ASN A 211 43.88 -11.74 3.75
C ASN A 211 44.39 -10.87 2.58
N ARG A 212 45.21 -9.85 2.89
CA ARG A 212 45.78 -8.92 1.89
C ARG A 212 46.63 -9.58 0.80
N TRP A 213 47.08 -10.82 1.00
CA TRP A 213 47.86 -11.58 0.02
C TRP A 213 46.99 -12.51 -0.85
N GLY A 214 45.67 -12.50 -0.66
CA GLY A 214 44.73 -13.35 -1.38
C GLY A 214 44.65 -14.79 -0.85
N LEU A 215 45.21 -15.08 0.33
CA LEU A 215 45.06 -16.37 0.97
C LEU A 215 43.72 -16.43 1.70
N LEU A 216 42.97 -17.51 1.49
CA LEU A 216 41.71 -17.79 2.19
C LEU A 216 41.97 -17.94 3.69
N VAL A 217 41.27 -17.15 4.50
CA VAL A 217 41.34 -17.20 5.97
C VAL A 217 40.06 -17.72 6.62
N TYR A 218 38.93 -17.58 5.93
CA TYR A 218 37.64 -18.09 6.41
C TYR A 218 36.73 -18.39 5.23
N GLU A 219 35.94 -19.45 5.35
CA GLU A 219 34.94 -19.84 4.39
C GLU A 219 33.77 -20.49 5.12
N GLU A 220 32.54 -20.15 4.74
CA GLU A 220 31.37 -20.71 5.37
C GLU A 220 30.15 -20.73 4.44
N ASN A 221 29.33 -21.76 4.59
CA ASN A 221 28.01 -21.86 3.95
C ASN A 221 26.92 -21.53 4.97
N GLY A 222 25.98 -20.65 4.60
CA GLY A 222 24.88 -20.21 5.45
C GLY A 222 25.38 -19.36 6.61
N TYR A 223 26.20 -18.34 6.34
CA TYR A 223 26.64 -17.35 7.31
C TYR A 223 25.44 -16.66 7.97
N ASP A 224 25.45 -16.51 9.30
CA ASP A 224 24.27 -16.05 10.07
C ASP A 224 24.57 -15.01 11.15
N ASN A 225 25.81 -14.52 11.24
CA ASN A 225 26.31 -13.62 12.29
C ASN A 225 26.29 -14.19 13.73
N VAL A 226 25.76 -15.39 13.98
CA VAL A 226 25.46 -15.90 15.33
C VAL A 226 26.12 -17.24 15.62
N THR A 227 25.86 -18.26 14.82
CA THR A 227 26.47 -19.59 14.95
C THR A 227 27.62 -19.77 13.96
N LYS A 228 27.53 -19.06 12.83
CA LYS A 228 28.46 -19.05 11.71
C LYS A 228 28.85 -17.60 11.45
N PHE A 229 29.93 -17.21 12.11
CA PHE A 229 30.46 -15.85 12.08
C PHE A 229 31.97 -15.85 11.96
N TRP A 230 32.51 -14.71 11.55
CA TRP A 230 33.94 -14.43 11.52
C TRP A 230 34.23 -13.08 12.19
N PRO A 231 35.34 -12.94 12.94
CA PRO A 231 36.27 -13.99 13.33
C PRO A 231 35.67 -14.99 14.33
N ARG A 232 36.14 -16.25 14.32
CA ARG A 232 35.76 -17.20 15.37
C ARG A 232 36.39 -16.80 16.70
N LYS A 233 35.78 -17.23 17.82
CA LYS A 233 36.23 -16.88 19.19
C LYS A 233 37.71 -17.20 19.44
N ASP A 234 38.22 -18.26 18.82
CA ASP A 234 39.60 -18.73 18.93
C ASP A 234 40.57 -18.11 17.91
N GLU A 235 40.05 -17.29 16.99
CA GLU A 235 40.79 -16.62 15.92
C GLU A 235 41.02 -15.12 16.17
N GLY A 236 40.12 -14.44 16.90
CA GLY A 236 40.15 -12.98 17.08
C GLY A 236 41.49 -12.42 17.56
N GLY A 237 42.15 -13.10 18.50
CA GLY A 237 43.48 -12.72 18.99
C GLY A 237 44.63 -12.97 17.98
N LYS A 238 44.47 -13.95 17.09
CA LYS A 238 45.51 -14.40 16.15
C LYS A 238 45.52 -13.62 14.84
N LEU A 239 44.42 -12.95 14.49
CA LEU A 239 44.33 -12.17 13.27
C LEU A 239 45.17 -10.89 13.39
N THR A 240 45.81 -10.53 12.28
CA THR A 240 46.55 -9.27 12.18
C THR A 240 45.59 -8.13 11.90
N THR A 241 45.83 -7.00 12.56
CA THR A 241 45.14 -5.73 12.33
C THR A 241 45.45 -5.24 10.92
N THR A 242 44.56 -5.50 9.97
CA THR A 242 44.76 -5.17 8.57
C THR A 242 43.43 -5.25 7.81
N THR A 243 43.48 -4.94 6.53
CA THR A 243 42.34 -5.08 5.61
C THR A 243 42.27 -6.52 5.09
N TYR A 244 41.11 -7.13 5.26
CA TYR A 244 40.72 -8.39 4.64
C TYR A 244 39.76 -8.11 3.49
N PHE A 245 39.58 -9.08 2.60
CA PHE A 245 38.69 -8.99 1.45
C PHE A 245 37.68 -10.11 1.50
N TYR A 246 36.43 -9.84 1.14
CA TYR A 246 35.40 -10.87 1.11
C TYR A 246 34.79 -11.02 -0.28
N ILE A 247 34.32 -12.24 -0.55
CA ILE A 247 33.39 -12.56 -1.63
C ILE A 247 32.19 -13.22 -0.98
N LEU A 248 31.01 -12.62 -1.15
CA LEU A 248 29.75 -13.13 -0.65
C LEU A 248 28.84 -13.48 -1.82
N THR A 249 28.30 -14.69 -1.83
CA THR A 249 27.22 -15.10 -2.73
C THR A 249 25.98 -15.34 -1.89
N LEU A 250 24.82 -14.87 -2.34
CA LEU A 250 23.57 -14.97 -1.59
C LEU A 250 22.76 -16.24 -1.90
N GLY A 251 23.19 -17.03 -2.88
CA GLY A 251 22.50 -18.28 -3.27
C GLY A 251 21.16 -18.06 -3.99
N ASP A 252 20.80 -16.82 -4.33
CA ASP A 252 19.58 -16.42 -5.04
C ASP A 252 19.81 -16.20 -6.56
N GLY A 253 21.02 -16.51 -7.06
CA GLY A 253 21.43 -16.25 -8.43
C GLY A 253 21.91 -14.81 -8.69
N SER A 254 21.91 -13.95 -7.68
CA SER A 254 22.52 -12.62 -7.77
C SER A 254 24.04 -12.70 -7.96
N LYS A 255 24.63 -11.58 -8.40
CA LYS A 255 26.09 -11.51 -8.60
C LYS A 255 26.81 -11.53 -7.25
N PRO A 256 27.98 -12.20 -7.17
CA PRO A 256 28.79 -12.14 -5.96
C PRO A 256 29.10 -10.70 -5.55
N ILE A 257 28.83 -10.39 -4.28
CA ILE A 257 29.15 -9.12 -3.63
C ILE A 257 30.59 -9.21 -3.16
N LYS A 258 31.36 -8.16 -3.39
CA LYS A 258 32.79 -8.11 -3.03
C LYS A 258 33.07 -6.82 -2.30
N GLY A 259 33.96 -6.89 -1.33
CA GLY A 259 34.37 -5.72 -0.56
C GLY A 259 35.54 -6.02 0.33
N TRP A 260 35.75 -5.14 1.30
CA TRP A 260 36.81 -5.24 2.28
C TRP A 260 36.25 -5.17 3.70
N ILE A 261 37.05 -5.65 4.63
CA ILE A 261 36.81 -5.64 6.07
C ILE A 261 38.05 -5.05 6.71
N GLU A 262 37.89 -4.00 7.49
CA GLU A 262 38.93 -3.41 8.30
C GLU A 262 38.86 -3.99 9.71
N LEU A 263 39.85 -4.81 10.05
CA LEU A 263 39.99 -5.35 11.39
C LEU A 263 40.91 -4.43 12.18
N MET A 264 40.35 -3.81 13.22
CA MET A 264 41.04 -2.94 14.16
C MET A 264 41.30 -3.69 15.48
N LYS A 265 42.41 -3.37 16.14
CA LYS A 265 42.67 -3.74 17.53
C LYS A 265 42.93 -2.43 18.26
N ASP A 266 42.17 -2.18 19.32
CA ASP A 266 42.46 -1.14 20.30
C ASP A 266 43.56 -1.60 21.26
#